data_AF-A0A2I0VF97-F1
#
_entry.id   AF-A0A2I0VF97-F1
#
_cell.length_a   1.000
_cell.length_b   1.000
_cell.length_c   1.000
_cell.angle_alpha   90.00
_cell.angle_beta   90.00
_cell.angle_gamma   90.00
#
_symmetry.space_group_name_H-M   'P 1'
#
loop_
_entity.id
_entity.type
_entity.pdbx_description
1 polymer ?
#
loop_
_entity_poly.entity_id
_entity_poly.type
_entity_poly.pdbx_seq_one_letter_code
_entity_poly.pdbx_strand_id
1 'polypeptide(L)'
;MIFPTQLESGVLSSLQSVQPIQHDFNTFWRADQVHEHLRNLQETIHLLKSVQKELEGIYLIKRSNYTVEGDGMPSNHLQGQKLLSPPSDSFGNEMLYNITEIIKEKKVYPEVQESLSLEAANSLVATVKSQLSPFNAITSQTSQWEEKSLAVKLVQKLQKYKRNKHWKKRKRKQVAELLQMEHERYDKADEDADEWRAREIAKDIGKRKVPLPSFAGADLPF
;
A
#
# COMPACT_ATOMS: atom_id res chain seq x y z
N MET A 1 6.82 66.99 -30.47
CA MET A 1 5.35 67.02 -30.59
C MET A 1 4.98 67.04 -32.06
N ILE A 2 4.74 65.88 -32.67
CA ILE A 2 4.04 65.76 -33.96
C ILE A 2 3.36 64.39 -33.94
N PHE A 3 2.04 64.37 -34.00
CA PHE A 3 1.27 63.23 -34.50
C PHE A 3 0.71 63.66 -35.86
N PRO A 4 0.71 62.77 -36.86
CA PRO A 4 -0.31 62.80 -37.89
C PRO A 4 -1.05 61.45 -37.99
N THR A 5 -2.34 61.53 -37.68
CA THR A 5 -3.50 61.11 -38.49
C THR A 5 -3.40 59.97 -39.52
N GLN A 6 -4.30 59.00 -39.27
CA GLN A 6 -5.30 58.38 -40.17
C GLN A 6 -4.95 57.15 -41.03
N LEU A 7 -5.71 56.09 -40.73
CA LEU A 7 -6.44 55.16 -41.61
C LEU A 7 -5.78 54.75 -42.93
N GLU A 8 -5.47 53.46 -43.05
CA GLU A 8 -5.99 52.68 -44.18
C GLU A 8 -6.14 51.20 -43.85
N SER A 9 -7.21 50.62 -44.39
CA SER A 9 -7.65 49.25 -44.17
C SER A 9 -6.80 48.28 -44.99
N GLY A 10 -6.34 47.21 -44.36
CA GLY A 10 -5.69 46.10 -45.04
C GLY A 10 -6.02 44.81 -44.33
N VAL A 11 -7.07 44.13 -44.77
CA VAL A 11 -7.35 42.74 -44.40
C VAL A 11 -6.19 41.89 -44.91
N LEU A 12 -5.31 41.47 -44.01
CA LEU A 12 -4.35 40.39 -44.25
C LEU A 12 -4.37 39.45 -43.05
N SER A 13 -5.13 38.37 -43.26
CA SER A 13 -4.66 37.00 -43.09
C SER A 13 -4.27 36.52 -41.69
N SER A 14 -5.00 35.47 -41.30
CA SER A 14 -4.50 34.40 -40.43
C SER A 14 -4.35 34.78 -38.95
N LEU A 15 -5.49 34.82 -38.25
CA LEU A 15 -5.53 34.21 -36.92
C LEU A 15 -5.19 32.72 -37.09
N GLN A 16 -3.89 32.42 -37.13
CA GLN A 16 -3.40 31.12 -36.75
C GLN A 16 -3.83 30.95 -35.30
N SER A 17 -4.98 30.30 -35.13
CA SER A 17 -5.26 29.52 -33.94
C SER A 17 -4.01 28.69 -33.71
N VAL A 18 -3.20 29.11 -32.73
CA VAL A 18 -2.20 28.24 -32.14
C VAL A 18 -3.01 27.12 -31.52
N GLN A 19 -3.30 26.11 -32.35
CA GLN A 19 -3.76 24.83 -31.86
C GLN A 19 -2.73 24.44 -30.81
N PRO A 20 -3.14 24.17 -29.55
CA PRO A 20 -2.21 23.59 -28.61
C PRO A 20 -1.76 22.30 -29.28
N ILE A 21 -0.48 22.23 -29.63
CA ILE A 21 0.17 21.00 -30.07
C ILE A 21 -0.20 20.01 -28.98
N GLN A 22 -1.16 19.14 -29.27
CA GLN A 22 -1.45 17.96 -28.49
C GLN A 22 -0.24 17.09 -28.78
N HIS A 23 0.89 17.43 -28.14
CA HIS A 23 1.99 16.53 -28.01
C HIS A 23 1.36 15.28 -27.42
N ASP A 24 1.57 14.13 -28.07
CA ASP A 24 1.34 12.83 -27.46
C ASP A 24 2.22 12.76 -26.22
N PHE A 25 1.73 13.36 -25.13
CA PHE A 25 2.49 13.50 -23.91
C PHE A 25 2.63 12.09 -23.36
N ASN A 26 3.90 11.68 -23.26
CA ASN A 26 4.36 10.43 -22.69
C ASN A 26 3.38 9.91 -21.61
N THR A 27 2.64 8.85 -21.97
CA THR A 27 1.54 8.28 -21.19
C THR A 27 2.02 7.59 -19.91
N PHE A 28 3.33 7.37 -19.78
CA PHE A 28 3.94 6.65 -18.67
C PHE A 28 3.54 7.21 -17.30
N TRP A 29 3.57 8.53 -17.10
CA TRP A 29 3.32 9.17 -15.80
C TRP A 29 1.85 9.19 -15.37
N ARG A 30 0.95 8.51 -16.09
CA ARG A 30 -0.41 8.30 -15.62
C ARG A 30 -0.44 7.26 -14.49
N ALA A 31 -1.36 7.44 -13.54
CA ALA A 31 -1.38 6.63 -12.32
C ALA A 31 -1.60 5.13 -12.58
N ASP A 32 -2.44 4.79 -13.55
CA ASP A 32 -2.68 3.43 -14.04
C ASP A 32 -1.41 2.81 -14.64
N GLN A 33 -0.75 3.53 -15.53
CA GLN A 33 0.46 3.09 -16.23
C GLN A 33 1.64 2.90 -15.29
N VAL A 34 1.92 3.88 -14.41
CA VAL A 34 2.98 3.74 -13.39
C VAL A 34 2.69 2.56 -12.45
N HIS A 35 1.42 2.35 -12.07
CA HIS A 35 1.07 1.25 -11.18
C HIS A 35 1.27 -0.12 -11.82
N GLU A 36 0.81 -0.31 -13.05
CA GLU A 36 1.00 -1.54 -13.82
C GLU A 36 2.50 -1.81 -14.04
N HIS A 37 3.25 -0.78 -14.42
CA HIS A 37 4.68 -0.88 -14.63
C HIS A 37 5.45 -1.28 -13.36
N LEU A 38 5.12 -0.67 -12.21
CA LEU A 38 5.70 -1.04 -10.92
C LEU A 38 5.32 -2.46 -10.49
N ARG A 39 4.12 -2.93 -10.82
CA ARG A 39 3.69 -4.31 -10.57
C ARG A 39 4.55 -5.30 -11.37
N ASN A 40 4.70 -5.05 -12.67
CA ASN A 40 5.52 -5.89 -13.55
C ASN A 40 6.99 -5.92 -13.10
N LEU A 41 7.52 -4.77 -12.65
CA LEU A 41 8.87 -4.69 -12.06
C LEU A 41 8.98 -5.53 -10.78
N GLN A 42 7.99 -5.45 -9.89
CA GLN A 42 7.95 -6.24 -8.67
C GLN A 42 7.90 -7.75 -8.95
N GLU A 43 7.08 -8.17 -9.91
CA GLU A 43 6.98 -9.58 -10.35
C GLU A 43 8.31 -10.07 -10.94
N THR A 44 8.94 -9.26 -11.78
CA THR A 44 10.26 -9.58 -12.38
C THR A 44 11.34 -9.73 -11.31
N ILE A 45 11.36 -8.82 -10.31
CA ILE A 45 12.28 -8.92 -9.17
C ILE A 45 11.99 -10.17 -8.33
N HIS A 46 10.72 -10.53 -8.13
CA HIS A 46 10.36 -11.74 -7.41
C HIS A 46 10.86 -13.00 -8.15
N LEU A 47 10.67 -13.06 -9.47
CA LEU A 47 11.17 -14.15 -10.29
C LEU A 47 12.70 -14.24 -10.25
N LEU A 48 13.40 -13.10 -10.35
CA LEU A 48 14.86 -13.06 -10.23
C LEU A 48 15.35 -13.59 -8.87
N LYS A 49 14.65 -13.28 -7.77
CA LYS A 49 14.94 -13.85 -6.45
C LYS A 49 14.71 -15.36 -6.38
N SER A 50 13.70 -15.88 -7.08
CA SER A 50 13.48 -17.32 -7.18
C SER A 50 14.62 -18.00 -7.94
N VAL A 51 15.07 -17.42 -9.07
CA VAL A 51 16.22 -17.93 -9.84
C VAL A 51 17.51 -17.87 -9.01
N GLN A 52 17.70 -16.82 -8.21
CA GLN A 52 18.83 -16.74 -7.28
C GLN A 52 18.84 -17.92 -6.30
N LYS A 53 17.70 -18.23 -5.66
CA LYS A 53 17.60 -19.38 -4.75
C LYS A 53 17.84 -20.71 -5.45
N GLU A 54 17.39 -20.84 -6.69
CA GLU A 54 17.65 -22.02 -7.49
C GLU A 54 19.16 -22.21 -7.74
N LEU A 55 19.85 -21.14 -8.14
CA LEU A 55 21.31 -21.15 -8.34
C LEU A 55 22.07 -21.48 -7.04
N GLU A 56 21.65 -20.91 -5.91
CA GLU A 56 22.20 -21.25 -4.58
C GLU A 56 22.00 -22.73 -4.25
N GLY A 57 20.83 -23.30 -4.58
CA GLY A 57 20.54 -24.72 -4.38
C GLY A 57 21.37 -25.63 -5.29
N ILE A 58 21.51 -25.29 -6.58
CA ILE A 58 22.35 -26.04 -7.52
C ILE A 58 23.82 -26.02 -7.07
N TYR A 59 24.32 -24.87 -6.61
CA TYR A 59 25.67 -24.75 -6.05
C TYR A 59 25.87 -25.71 -4.87
N LEU A 60 24.90 -25.81 -3.96
CA LEU A 60 24.96 -26.71 -2.81
C LEU A 60 24.88 -28.19 -3.21
N ILE A 61 24.02 -28.56 -4.17
CA ILE A 61 23.93 -29.91 -4.72
C ILE A 61 25.28 -30.32 -5.33
N LYS A 62 25.87 -29.45 -6.16
CA LYS A 62 27.18 -29.69 -6.77
C LYS A 62 28.26 -29.87 -5.70
N ARG A 63 28.31 -28.98 -4.70
CA ARG A 63 29.25 -29.10 -3.57
C ARG A 63 29.12 -30.43 -2.83
N SER A 64 27.89 -30.91 -2.61
CA SER A 64 27.66 -32.19 -1.94
C SER A 64 28.15 -33.40 -2.76
N ASN A 65 28.02 -33.36 -4.09
CA ASN A 65 28.48 -34.43 -4.98
C ASN A 65 30.00 -34.56 -5.03
N TYR A 66 30.76 -33.45 -4.98
CA TYR A 66 32.23 -33.49 -4.96
C TYR A 66 32.82 -34.05 -3.65
N THR A 67 32.08 -34.02 -2.54
CA THR A 67 32.52 -34.60 -1.25
C THR A 67 32.42 -36.12 -1.17
N VAL A 68 31.73 -36.78 -2.11
CA VAL A 68 31.50 -38.24 -2.06
C VAL A 68 32.53 -39.02 -2.91
N GLU A 69 33.22 -38.38 -3.86
CA GLU A 69 34.13 -39.07 -4.80
C GLU A 69 35.64 -38.78 -4.63
N GLY A 70 36.07 -38.07 -3.59
CA GLY A 70 37.48 -37.65 -3.43
C GLY A 70 38.19 -38.25 -2.22
N ASP A 71 38.86 -39.38 -2.41
CA ASP A 71 39.96 -39.83 -1.55
C ASP A 71 41.20 -38.91 -1.75
N GLY A 72 41.75 -38.37 -0.67
CA GLY A 72 43.11 -37.80 -0.60
C GLY A 72 43.40 -36.35 -1.05
N MET A 73 43.43 -35.42 -0.07
CA MET A 73 44.32 -34.23 0.04
C MET A 73 44.07 -32.94 -0.77
N PRO A 74 44.65 -31.78 -0.35
CA PRO A 74 44.40 -31.04 0.88
C PRO A 74 43.69 -29.71 0.59
N SER A 75 42.73 -29.38 1.46
CA SER A 75 42.09 -28.08 1.54
C SER A 75 43.13 -26.99 1.81
N ASN A 76 43.26 -26.01 0.91
CA ASN A 76 43.68 -24.66 1.26
C ASN A 76 43.15 -23.63 0.26
N HIS A 77 42.67 -22.54 0.85
CA HIS A 77 42.52 -21.21 0.27
C HIS A 77 41.25 -20.93 -0.57
N LEU A 78 40.17 -20.60 0.15
CA LEU A 78 39.49 -19.31 0.01
C LEU A 78 38.71 -19.04 1.30
N GLN A 79 39.44 -18.54 2.29
CA GLN A 79 38.87 -17.94 3.49
C GLN A 79 38.34 -16.55 3.11
N GLY A 80 37.10 -16.54 2.62
CA GLY A 80 36.41 -15.32 2.22
C GLY A 80 34.91 -15.55 2.20
N GLN A 81 34.26 -15.08 3.26
CA GLN A 81 32.82 -14.90 3.42
C GLN A 81 32.00 -16.08 3.96
N LYS A 82 31.61 -15.88 5.22
CA LYS A 82 30.34 -16.20 5.88
C LYS A 82 29.12 -16.04 4.95
N LEU A 83 28.94 -16.93 3.98
CA LEU A 83 27.73 -17.01 3.15
C LEU A 83 27.35 -18.48 2.97
N LEU A 84 26.72 -19.05 4.01
CA LEU A 84 26.05 -20.36 4.02
C LEU A 84 26.92 -21.50 4.58
N SER A 85 26.79 -21.70 5.88
CA SER A 85 26.92 -23.02 6.50
C SER A 85 25.97 -24.01 5.78
N PRO A 86 26.24 -25.34 5.82
CA PRO A 86 25.26 -26.34 5.41
C PRO A 86 23.91 -26.03 6.08
N PRO A 87 22.77 -26.21 5.39
CA PRO A 87 21.47 -25.89 5.96
C PRO A 87 21.22 -26.77 7.20
N SER A 88 21.50 -26.21 8.38
CA SER A 88 21.20 -26.84 9.67
C SER A 88 19.70 -26.76 10.01
N ASP A 89 18.93 -26.08 9.16
CA ASP A 89 17.55 -25.71 9.40
C ASP A 89 16.65 -26.47 8.41
N SER A 90 15.54 -27.03 8.91
CA SER A 90 14.58 -27.86 8.15
C SER A 90 14.18 -27.28 6.79
N PHE A 91 14.06 -25.95 6.69
CA PHE A 91 13.63 -25.25 5.47
C PHE A 91 14.68 -25.32 4.34
N GLY A 92 15.97 -25.29 4.67
CA GLY A 92 17.03 -25.36 3.67
C GLY A 92 17.13 -26.76 3.05
N ASN A 93 16.90 -27.80 3.85
CA ASN A 93 16.88 -29.18 3.38
C ASN A 93 15.67 -29.47 2.47
N GLU A 94 14.49 -28.91 2.79
CA GLU A 94 13.30 -28.99 1.93
C GLU A 94 13.52 -28.30 0.57
N MET A 95 14.12 -27.11 0.57
CA MET A 95 14.47 -26.41 -0.68
C MET A 95 15.41 -27.23 -1.57
N LEU A 96 16.48 -27.80 -1.00
CA LEU A 96 17.44 -28.61 -1.74
C LEU A 96 16.82 -29.89 -2.29
N TYR A 97 15.95 -30.54 -1.51
CA TYR A 97 15.19 -31.70 -1.97
C TYR A 97 14.34 -31.34 -3.18
N ASN A 98 13.56 -30.26 -3.09
CA ASN A 98 12.69 -29.80 -4.17
C ASN A 98 13.48 -29.48 -5.45
N ILE A 99 14.61 -28.78 -5.34
CA ILE A 99 15.47 -28.46 -6.50
C ILE A 99 16.04 -29.73 -7.13
N THR A 100 16.51 -30.67 -6.31
CA THR A 100 17.05 -31.95 -6.78
C THR A 100 15.98 -32.78 -7.48
N GLU A 101 14.76 -32.82 -6.92
CA GLU A 101 13.62 -33.52 -7.50
C GLU A 101 13.22 -32.93 -8.86
N ILE A 102 13.11 -31.61 -8.96
CA ILE A 102 12.80 -30.90 -10.21
C ILE A 102 13.87 -31.17 -11.29
N ILE A 103 15.16 -31.14 -10.94
CA ILE A 103 16.25 -31.42 -11.89
C ILE A 103 16.16 -32.87 -12.42
N LYS A 104 15.86 -33.82 -11.53
CA LYS A 104 15.65 -35.24 -11.90
C LYS A 104 14.41 -35.41 -12.79
N GLU A 105 13.30 -34.75 -12.46
CA GLU A 105 12.06 -34.78 -13.23
C GLU A 105 12.28 -34.24 -14.65
N LYS A 106 13.01 -33.12 -14.76
CA LYS A 106 13.40 -32.52 -16.04
C LYS A 106 14.43 -33.34 -16.82
N LYS A 107 15.01 -34.39 -16.22
CA LYS A 107 16.06 -35.25 -16.81
C LYS A 107 17.24 -34.45 -17.36
N VAL A 108 17.65 -33.40 -16.63
CA VAL A 108 18.81 -32.56 -16.98
C VAL A 108 19.92 -32.73 -15.96
N TYR A 109 21.16 -32.55 -16.39
CA TYR A 109 22.29 -32.50 -15.48
C TYR A 109 22.32 -31.18 -14.70
N PRO A 110 22.80 -31.16 -13.44
CA PRO A 110 22.90 -29.94 -12.64
C PRO A 110 23.66 -28.80 -13.33
N GLU A 111 24.71 -29.12 -14.11
CA GLU A 111 25.51 -28.16 -14.88
C GLU A 111 24.71 -27.50 -16.01
N VAL A 112 23.82 -28.27 -16.64
CA VAL A 112 22.93 -27.77 -17.69
C VAL A 112 21.87 -26.88 -17.07
N GLN A 113 21.27 -27.30 -15.95
CA GLN A 113 20.29 -26.48 -15.23
C GLN A 113 20.92 -25.18 -14.71
N GLU A 114 22.15 -25.23 -14.18
CA GLU A 114 22.90 -24.03 -13.76
C GLU A 114 23.06 -23.03 -14.91
N SER A 115 23.47 -23.52 -16.08
CA SER A 115 23.67 -22.70 -17.27
C SER A 115 22.36 -22.03 -17.72
N LEU A 116 21.25 -22.79 -17.74
CA LEU A 116 19.92 -22.28 -18.07
C LEU A 116 19.45 -21.21 -17.05
N SER A 117 19.69 -21.45 -15.77
CA SER A 117 19.28 -20.53 -14.69
C SER A 117 20.14 -19.26 -14.67
N LEU A 118 21.42 -19.35 -15.04
CA LEU A 118 22.27 -18.18 -15.27
C LEU A 118 21.81 -17.36 -16.48
N GLU A 119 21.43 -18.00 -17.58
CA GLU A 119 20.88 -17.31 -18.75
C GLU A 119 19.55 -16.60 -18.41
N ALA A 120 18.65 -17.30 -17.70
CA ALA A 120 17.41 -16.72 -17.22
C ALA A 120 17.67 -15.52 -16.28
N ALA A 121 18.61 -15.64 -15.36
CA ALA A 121 19.00 -14.54 -14.47
C ALA A 121 19.50 -13.32 -15.27
N ASN A 122 20.38 -13.53 -16.26
CA ASN A 122 20.89 -12.45 -17.11
C ASN A 122 19.79 -11.76 -17.91
N SER A 123 18.86 -12.54 -18.48
CA SER A 123 17.68 -12.02 -19.20
C SER A 123 16.76 -11.20 -18.28
N LEU A 124 16.49 -11.69 -17.08
CA LEU A 124 15.69 -10.98 -16.09
C LEU A 124 16.37 -9.71 -15.59
N VAL A 125 17.69 -9.72 -15.37
CA VAL A 125 18.45 -8.51 -15.02
C VAL A 125 18.39 -7.48 -16.15
N ALA A 126 18.51 -7.89 -17.41
CA ALA A 126 18.32 -6.99 -18.55
C ALA A 126 16.90 -6.41 -18.60
N THR A 127 15.89 -7.23 -18.27
CA THR A 127 14.49 -6.80 -18.19
C THR A 127 14.27 -5.81 -17.04
N VAL A 128 14.83 -6.04 -15.85
CA VAL A 128 14.77 -5.09 -14.74
C VAL A 128 15.41 -3.76 -15.14
N LYS A 129 16.55 -3.77 -15.84
CA LYS A 129 17.21 -2.56 -16.34
C LYS A 129 16.32 -1.80 -17.32
N SER A 130 15.68 -2.51 -18.27
CA SER A 130 14.78 -1.86 -19.24
C SER A 130 13.52 -1.31 -18.57
N GLN A 131 12.95 -2.02 -17.61
CA GLN A 131 11.83 -1.56 -16.78
C GLN A 131 12.22 -0.37 -15.88
N LEU A 132 13.48 -0.24 -15.46
CA LEU A 132 13.91 0.95 -14.71
C LEU A 132 14.14 2.17 -15.61
N SER A 133 14.34 1.97 -16.92
CA SER A 133 14.66 3.03 -17.88
C SER A 133 13.71 4.24 -17.86
N PRO A 134 12.36 4.06 -17.84
CA PRO A 134 11.43 5.19 -17.82
C PRO A 134 11.58 6.12 -16.60
N PHE A 135 12.07 5.60 -15.47
CA PHE A 135 12.28 6.40 -14.26
C PHE A 135 13.54 7.29 -14.34
N ASN A 136 14.48 6.97 -15.24
CA ASN A 136 15.66 7.80 -15.47
C ASN A 136 15.28 9.19 -16.01
N ALA A 137 14.09 9.37 -16.58
CA ALA A 137 13.59 10.68 -17.01
C ALA A 137 13.53 11.71 -15.86
N ILE A 138 13.38 11.24 -14.61
CA ILE A 138 13.38 12.12 -13.43
C ILE A 138 14.80 12.57 -13.08
N THR A 139 15.76 11.65 -13.12
CA THR A 139 17.14 11.87 -12.64
C THR A 139 18.05 12.46 -13.71
N SER A 140 17.72 12.25 -14.98
CA SER A 140 18.51 12.76 -16.10
C SER A 140 18.37 14.28 -16.23
N GLN A 141 19.52 14.96 -16.29
CA GLN A 141 19.59 16.41 -16.48
C GLN A 141 19.06 16.83 -17.87
N THR A 142 19.17 15.95 -18.86
CA THR A 142 18.76 16.20 -20.25
C THR A 142 17.30 15.87 -20.54
N SER A 143 16.57 15.34 -19.57
CA SER A 143 15.17 14.96 -19.77
C SER A 143 14.25 16.16 -19.88
N GLN A 144 13.31 16.03 -20.82
CA GLN A 144 12.33 17.05 -21.16
C GLN A 144 11.49 17.46 -19.94
N TRP A 145 11.28 18.76 -19.76
CA TRP A 145 10.68 19.32 -18.54
C TRP A 145 9.22 18.90 -18.36
N GLU A 146 8.50 18.62 -19.44
CA GLU A 146 7.12 18.15 -19.42
C GLU A 146 6.99 16.83 -18.66
N GLU A 147 7.89 15.86 -18.91
CA GLU A 147 7.90 14.57 -18.22
C GLU A 147 8.16 14.74 -16.72
N LYS A 148 9.13 15.58 -16.36
CA LYS A 148 9.42 15.92 -14.96
C LYS A 148 8.20 16.55 -14.29
N SER A 149 7.50 17.44 -14.99
CA SER A 149 6.28 18.08 -14.47
C SER A 149 5.15 17.08 -14.23
N LEU A 150 5.00 16.08 -15.12
CA LEU A 150 3.99 15.03 -15.00
C LEU A 150 4.31 14.11 -13.82
N ALA A 151 5.59 13.72 -13.65
CA ALA A 151 6.05 12.98 -12.48
C ALA A 151 5.77 13.73 -11.17
N VAL A 152 6.09 15.02 -11.11
CA VAL A 152 5.80 15.88 -9.94
C VAL A 152 4.30 15.97 -9.68
N LYS A 153 3.48 16.18 -10.71
CA LYS A 153 2.01 16.21 -10.59
C LYS A 153 1.46 14.88 -10.05
N LEU A 154 2.00 13.75 -10.48
CA LEU A 154 1.62 12.43 -9.97
C LEU A 154 1.91 12.31 -8.46
N VAL A 155 3.12 12.69 -8.03
CA VAL A 155 3.52 12.69 -6.61
C VAL A 155 2.62 13.61 -5.78
N GLN A 156 2.32 14.81 -6.27
CA GLN A 156 1.43 15.75 -5.58
C GLN A 156 0.01 15.19 -5.45
N LYS A 157 -0.52 14.55 -6.49
CA LYS A 157 -1.83 13.87 -6.44
C LYS A 157 -1.82 12.75 -5.38
N LEU A 158 -0.77 11.95 -5.32
CA LEU A 158 -0.62 10.89 -4.30
C LEU A 158 -0.58 11.46 -2.88
N GLN A 159 0.19 12.52 -2.65
CA GLN A 159 0.27 13.19 -1.35
C GLN A 159 -1.07 13.82 -0.96
N LYS A 160 -1.77 14.48 -1.90
CA LYS A 160 -3.12 15.03 -1.69
C LYS A 160 -4.11 13.92 -1.34
N TYR A 161 -4.05 12.78 -2.02
CA TYR A 161 -4.89 11.62 -1.72
C TYR A 161 -4.65 11.10 -0.29
N LYS A 162 -3.39 10.92 0.14
CA LYS A 162 -3.05 10.49 1.50
C LYS A 162 -3.62 11.45 2.56
N ARG A 163 -3.40 12.76 2.38
CA ARG A 163 -3.95 13.79 3.27
C ARG A 163 -5.47 13.75 3.32
N ASN A 164 -6.14 13.66 2.17
CA ASN A 164 -7.59 13.60 2.08
C ASN A 164 -8.15 12.34 2.76
N LYS A 165 -7.49 11.19 2.61
CA LYS A 165 -7.87 9.94 3.30
C LYS A 165 -7.84 10.10 4.82
N HIS A 166 -6.76 10.67 5.36
CA HIS A 166 -6.66 10.94 6.80
C HIS A 166 -7.68 11.98 7.28
N TRP A 167 -7.88 13.04 6.51
CA TRP A 167 -8.88 14.07 6.79
C TRP A 167 -10.30 13.49 6.87
N LYS A 168 -10.70 12.70 5.86
CA LYS A 168 -12.01 12.02 5.84
C LYS A 168 -12.18 11.08 7.03
N LYS A 169 -11.14 10.33 7.40
CA LYS A 169 -11.17 9.45 8.58
C LYS A 169 -11.41 10.25 9.86
N ARG A 170 -10.69 11.37 10.05
CA ARG A 170 -10.87 12.26 11.20
C ARG A 170 -12.26 12.87 11.26
N LYS A 171 -12.78 13.38 10.13
CA LYS A 171 -14.13 13.97 10.06
C LYS A 171 -15.22 12.94 10.39
N ARG A 172 -15.11 11.71 9.86
CA ARG A 172 -16.06 10.63 10.22
C ARG A 172 -16.03 10.31 11.71
N LYS A 173 -14.86 10.30 12.34
CA LYS A 173 -14.72 10.08 13.79
C LYS A 173 -15.40 11.19 14.59
N GLN A 174 -15.15 12.45 14.24
CA GLN A 174 -15.76 13.61 14.91
C GLN A 174 -17.29 13.60 14.80
N VAL A 175 -17.83 13.22 13.63
CA VAL A 175 -19.29 13.08 13.45
C VAL A 175 -19.84 11.95 14.32
N ALA A 176 -19.17 10.80 14.38
CA ALA A 176 -19.59 9.69 15.23
C ALA A 176 -19.57 10.06 16.72
N GLU A 177 -18.53 10.77 17.18
CA GLU A 177 -18.43 11.29 18.55
C GLU A 177 -19.57 12.26 18.88
N LEU A 178 -19.87 13.20 17.97
CA LEU A 178 -20.98 14.14 18.16
C LEU A 178 -22.33 13.44 18.25
N LEU A 179 -22.57 12.44 17.38
CA LEU A 179 -23.80 11.64 17.41
C LEU A 179 -23.91 10.81 18.69
N GLN A 180 -22.79 10.25 19.16
CA GLN A 180 -22.76 9.51 20.41
C GLN A 180 -23.11 10.41 21.60
N MET A 181 -22.48 11.59 21.70
CA MET A 181 -22.78 12.57 22.75
C MET A 181 -24.25 13.05 22.69
N GLU A 182 -24.85 13.06 21.50
CA GLU A 182 -26.26 13.39 21.34
C GLU A 182 -27.17 12.26 21.85
N HIS A 183 -26.90 11.01 21.49
CA HIS A 183 -27.63 9.86 22.04
C HIS A 183 -27.53 9.80 23.57
N GLU A 184 -26.33 9.96 24.13
CA GLU A 184 -26.13 9.97 25.59
C GLU A 184 -26.93 11.09 26.29
N ARG A 185 -27.17 12.23 25.62
CA ARG A 185 -28.04 13.29 26.15
C ARG A 185 -29.51 12.90 26.13
N TYR A 186 -29.98 12.22 25.08
CA TYR A 186 -31.35 11.73 25.02
C TYR A 186 -31.59 10.63 26.04
N ASP A 187 -30.68 9.66 26.13
CA ASP A 187 -30.76 8.58 27.12
C ASP A 187 -30.83 9.16 28.55
N LYS A 188 -30.00 10.15 28.86
CA LYS A 188 -30.04 10.83 30.15
C LYS A 188 -31.36 11.57 30.40
N ALA A 189 -31.93 12.23 29.39
CA ALA A 189 -33.20 12.92 29.54
C ALA A 189 -34.35 11.94 29.80
N ASP A 190 -34.31 10.77 29.17
CA ASP A 190 -35.26 9.68 29.40
C ASP A 190 -35.11 9.10 30.81
N GLU A 191 -33.88 8.86 31.27
CA GLU A 191 -33.59 8.44 32.65
C GLU A 191 -34.11 9.46 33.66
N ASP A 192 -33.81 10.76 33.48
CA ASP A 192 -34.27 11.83 34.38
C ASP A 192 -35.82 11.90 34.42
N ALA A 193 -36.49 11.66 33.29
CA ALA A 193 -37.95 11.64 33.21
C ALA A 193 -38.56 10.40 33.91
N ASP A 194 -37.94 9.24 33.76
CA ASP A 194 -38.33 8.02 34.48
C ASP A 194 -38.12 8.18 35.99
N GLU A 195 -37.00 8.76 36.41
CA GLU A 195 -36.75 9.09 37.80
C GLU A 195 -37.78 10.07 38.35
N TRP A 196 -38.12 11.12 37.60
CA TRP A 196 -39.13 12.09 38.01
C TRP A 196 -40.49 11.42 38.19
N ARG A 197 -40.89 10.55 37.25
CA ARG A 197 -42.13 9.75 37.36
C ARG A 197 -42.11 8.86 38.59
N ALA A 198 -41.01 8.16 38.84
CA ALA A 198 -40.87 7.29 40.02
C ALA A 198 -41.01 8.09 41.33
N ARG A 199 -40.40 9.29 41.40
CA ARG A 199 -40.50 10.18 42.56
C ARG A 199 -41.93 10.65 42.82
N GLU A 200 -42.66 11.07 41.78
CA GLU A 200 -44.06 11.51 41.97
C GLU A 200 -44.98 10.34 42.35
N ILE A 201 -44.79 9.16 41.76
CA ILE A 201 -45.52 7.95 42.19
C ILE A 201 -45.25 7.64 43.67
N ALA A 202 -43.99 7.68 44.10
CA ALA A 202 -43.62 7.43 45.50
C ALA A 202 -44.26 8.45 46.46
N LYS A 203 -44.29 9.73 46.07
CA LYS A 203 -44.91 10.82 46.83
C LYS A 203 -46.42 10.65 46.96
N ASP A 204 -47.10 10.25 45.88
CA ASP A 204 -48.54 9.98 45.89
C ASP A 204 -48.89 8.75 46.74
N ILE A 205 -48.08 7.68 46.67
CA ILE A 205 -48.21 6.52 47.55
C ILE A 205 -48.02 6.92 49.02
N GLY A 206 -47.03 7.77 49.32
CA GLY A 206 -46.78 8.30 50.66
C GLY A 206 -47.97 9.07 51.23
N LYS A 207 -48.60 9.94 50.42
CA LYS A 207 -49.79 10.71 50.82
C LYS A 207 -51.01 9.84 51.08
N ARG A 208 -51.23 8.78 50.29
CA ARG A 208 -52.38 7.86 50.46
C ARG A 208 -52.23 6.94 51.69
N LYS A 209 -51.02 6.77 52.23
CA LYS A 209 -50.77 5.97 53.44
C LYS A 209 -50.94 6.75 54.76
N VAL A 210 -51.27 8.04 54.74
CA VAL A 210 -51.60 8.80 55.95
C VAL A 210 -53.06 8.50 56.32
N PRO A 211 -53.37 7.90 57.49
CA PRO A 211 -54.75 7.61 57.87
C PRO A 211 -55.54 8.91 57.98
N LEU A 212 -56.75 8.96 57.40
CA LEU A 212 -57.70 10.03 57.66
C LEU A 212 -57.94 10.13 59.18
N PRO A 213 -57.98 11.33 59.78
CA PRO A 213 -58.34 11.47 61.17
C PRO A 213 -59.77 10.95 61.37
N SER A 214 -59.87 9.91 62.18
CA SER A 214 -61.14 9.32 62.62
C SER A 214 -61.96 10.36 63.37
N PHE A 215 -62.88 11.05 62.69
CA PHE A 215 -63.99 11.74 63.34
C PHE A 215 -64.99 10.68 63.81
N ALA A 216 -64.82 10.19 65.03
CA ALA A 216 -65.78 9.33 65.70
C ALA A 216 -66.07 9.90 67.10
N GLY A 217 -67.35 10.24 67.33
CA GLY A 217 -67.94 10.37 68.67
C GLY A 217 -68.06 11.80 69.20
N ALA A 218 -69.03 12.57 68.69
CA ALA A 218 -69.63 13.66 69.46
C ALA A 218 -70.68 13.03 70.40
N ASP A 219 -70.37 12.98 71.70
CA ASP A 219 -71.34 12.66 72.75
C ASP A 219 -72.35 13.82 72.87
N LEU A 220 -73.63 13.52 72.65
CA LEU A 220 -74.76 14.38 73.03
C LEU A 220 -75.25 13.96 74.42
N PRO A 221 -75.45 14.89 75.37
CA PRO A 221 -76.04 14.57 76.66
C PRO A 221 -77.58 14.50 76.57
N PHE A 222 -78.18 13.63 77.38
CA PHE A 222 -79.62 13.63 77.69
C PHE A 222 -80.01 14.83 78.55
#